data_AF-A0A9X2X2F9-F1
#
_entry.id   AF-A0A9X2X2F9-F1
#
_cell.length_a   1.000
_cell.length_b   1.000
_cell.length_c   1.000
_cell.angle_alpha   90.00
_cell.angle_beta   90.00
_cell.angle_gamma   90.00
#
_symmetry.space_group_name_H-M   'P 1'
#
loop_
_entity.id
_entity.type
_entity.pdbx_description
1 polymer ?
#
loop_
_entity_poly.entity_id
_entity_poly.type
_entity_poly.pdbx_seq_one_letter_code
_entity_poly.pdbx_strand_id
1 'polypeptide(L)'
;MATLPYTTYKILLFQRQAPSLLSAHFPALLVANIAMIVLLVGLLLLVTSAHLQLRQGRSRGRPEAPPSTPPTPKPKSRSSRSPRPRTDARAEAATATGLQLVETEAESPLQSRLPIGAVVESVNGTPATSLAAAESVLKPGVNELDWLDDAGKRNMAYVMVHDGKLHAEFRPV
;
A
#
# COMPACT_ATOMS: atom_id res chain seq x y z
N MET A 1 18.80 -11.56 66.90
CA MET A 1 17.87 -10.71 66.11
C MET A 1 18.48 -10.51 64.74
N ALA A 2 17.89 -11.09 63.68
CA ALA A 2 18.42 -10.96 62.33
C ALA A 2 17.94 -9.62 61.72
N THR A 3 18.87 -8.69 61.51
CA THR A 3 18.61 -7.44 60.81
C THR A 3 18.75 -7.68 59.31
N LEU A 4 17.65 -7.56 58.57
CA LEU A 4 17.70 -7.60 57.12
C LEU A 4 18.55 -6.43 56.61
N PRO A 5 19.44 -6.64 55.63
CA PRO A 5 20.22 -5.55 55.06
C PRO A 5 19.27 -4.50 54.46
N TYR A 6 19.61 -3.23 54.66
CA TYR A 6 18.79 -2.06 54.31
C TYR A 6 18.28 -2.07 52.86
N THR A 7 19.04 -2.69 51.95
CA THR A 7 18.67 -2.90 50.55
C THR A 7 17.46 -3.82 50.39
N THR A 8 17.39 -4.91 51.15
CA THR A 8 16.27 -5.86 51.12
C THR A 8 14.98 -5.24 51.65
N TYR A 9 15.06 -4.36 52.64
CA TYR A 9 13.89 -3.63 53.15
C TYR A 9 13.28 -2.70 52.10
N LYS A 10 14.11 -1.96 51.35
CA LYS A 10 13.64 -1.08 50.26
C LYS A 10 12.96 -1.84 49.13
N ILE A 11 13.50 -2.99 48.75
CA ILE A 11 12.93 -3.82 47.69
C ILE A 11 11.54 -4.34 48.10
N LEU A 12 11.39 -4.79 49.34
CA LEU A 12 10.10 -5.26 49.86
C LEU A 12 9.07 -4.14 49.96
N LEU A 13 9.47 -2.91 50.31
CA LEU A 13 8.57 -1.75 50.27
C LEU A 13 8.12 -1.40 48.85
N PHE A 14 9.04 -1.42 47.87
CA PHE A 14 8.71 -1.15 46.47
C PHE A 14 7.76 -2.22 45.89
N GLN A 15 7.99 -3.50 46.18
CA GLN A 15 7.08 -4.57 45.76
C GLN A 15 5.68 -4.44 46.36
N ARG A 16 5.57 -3.86 47.57
CA ARG A 16 4.28 -3.61 48.21
C ARG A 16 3.52 -2.41 47.62
N GLN A 17 4.23 -1.44 47.04
CA GLN A 17 3.65 -0.22 46.45
C GLN A 17 3.42 -0.32 44.93
N ALA A 18 4.17 -1.17 44.22
CA ALA A 18 4.01 -1.38 42.77
C ALA A 18 2.57 -1.70 42.30
N PRO A 19 1.75 -2.50 43.03
CA PRO A 19 0.38 -2.77 42.61
C PRO A 19 -0.51 -1.52 42.64
N SER A 20 -0.27 -0.60 43.58
CA SER A 20 -1.08 0.60 43.77
C SER A 20 -0.85 1.68 42.71
N LEU A 21 0.36 1.74 42.14
CA LEU A 21 0.68 2.64 41.03
C LEU A 21 0.02 2.16 39.73
N LEU A 22 0.05 0.86 39.46
CA LEU A 22 -0.60 0.30 38.28
C LEU A 22 -2.13 0.46 38.33
N SER A 23 -2.77 0.27 39.49
CA SER A 23 -4.22 0.44 39.62
C SER A 23 -4.69 1.89 39.44
N ALA A 24 -3.87 2.87 39.83
CA ALA A 24 -4.21 4.29 39.69
C ALA A 24 -4.15 4.77 38.23
N HIS A 25 -3.24 4.20 37.43
CA HIS A 25 -3.04 4.60 36.04
C HIS A 25 -3.86 3.78 35.04
N PHE A 26 -4.33 2.59 35.42
CA PHE A 26 -5.18 1.75 34.56
C PHE A 26 -6.46 2.45 34.05
N PRO A 27 -7.28 3.13 34.88
CA PRO A 27 -8.47 3.82 34.38
C PRO A 27 -8.12 4.99 33.45
N ALA A 28 -7.04 5.73 33.74
CA ALA A 28 -6.58 6.82 32.89
C ALA A 28 -6.12 6.31 31.50
N LEU A 29 -5.38 5.19 31.48
CA LEU A 29 -4.95 4.55 30.23
C LEU A 29 -6.14 3.99 29.44
N LEU A 30 -7.14 3.43 30.12
CA LEU A 30 -8.34 2.90 29.49
C LEU A 30 -9.19 4.02 28.85
N VAL A 31 -9.38 5.13 29.56
CA VAL A 31 -10.08 6.32 29.04
C VAL A 31 -9.32 6.93 27.86
N ALA A 32 -7.99 7.06 27.96
CA ALA A 32 -7.17 7.55 26.86
C ALA A 32 -7.25 6.65 25.62
N ASN A 33 -7.29 5.33 25.81
CA ASN A 33 -7.40 4.38 24.72
C ASN A 33 -8.79 4.47 24.04
N ILE A 34 -9.87 4.57 24.82
CA ILE A 34 -11.22 4.81 24.28
C ILE A 34 -11.28 6.11 23.48
N ALA A 35 -10.71 7.20 24.02
CA ALA A 35 -10.68 8.48 23.34
C ALA A 35 -9.93 8.42 22.00
N MET A 36 -8.79 7.72 21.98
CA MET A 36 -8.01 7.49 20.75
C MET A 36 -8.80 6.69 19.72
N ILE A 37 -9.51 5.63 20.13
CA ILE A 37 -10.35 4.83 19.22
C ILE A 37 -11.47 5.69 18.63
N VAL A 38 -12.17 6.48 19.45
CA VAL A 38 -13.24 7.37 18.98
C VAL A 38 -12.71 8.40 17.98
N LEU A 39 -11.53 8.98 18.25
CA LEU A 39 -10.89 9.94 17.36
C LEU A 39 -10.51 9.31 16.02
N LEU A 40 -9.91 8.11 16.05
CA LEU A 40 -9.54 7.37 14.83
C LEU A 40 -10.76 7.00 13.99
N VAL A 41 -11.84 6.51 14.63
CA VAL A 41 -13.10 6.19 13.93
C VAL A 41 -13.72 7.46 13.35
N GLY A 42 -13.71 8.57 14.09
CA GLY A 42 -14.21 9.86 13.63
C GLY A 42 -13.44 10.36 12.39
N LEU A 43 -12.12 10.29 12.40
CA LEU A 43 -11.28 10.66 11.25
C LEU A 43 -11.53 9.75 10.05
N LEU A 44 -11.67 8.44 10.26
CA LEU A 44 -11.98 7.49 9.19
C LEU A 44 -13.35 7.81 8.54
N LEU A 45 -14.37 8.09 9.36
CA LEU A 45 -15.70 8.48 8.87
C LEU A 45 -15.65 9.81 8.12
N LEU A 46 -14.86 10.78 8.61
CA LEU A 46 -14.67 12.07 7.94
C LEU A 46 -14.06 11.88 6.55
N VAL A 47 -12.95 11.14 6.45
CA VAL A 47 -12.27 10.83 5.18
C VAL A 47 -13.19 10.08 4.23
N THR A 48 -13.94 9.09 4.74
CA THR A 48 -14.89 8.31 3.94
C THR A 48 -16.01 9.21 3.39
N SER A 49 -16.54 10.12 4.22
CA SER A 49 -17.59 11.06 3.81
C SER A 49 -17.09 12.06 2.77
N ALA A 50 -15.86 12.57 2.91
CA ALA A 50 -15.23 13.46 1.95
C ALA A 50 -15.00 12.77 0.59
N HIS A 51 -14.53 11.53 0.62
CA HIS A 51 -14.40 10.71 -0.60
C HIS A 51 -15.74 10.45 -1.28
N LEU A 52 -16.81 10.21 -0.50
CA LEU A 52 -18.14 10.01 -1.05
C LEU A 52 -18.68 11.28 -1.71
N GLN A 53 -18.50 12.45 -1.08
CA GLN A 53 -18.91 13.75 -1.63
C GLN A 53 -18.14 14.09 -2.91
N LEU A 54 -16.83 13.82 -2.97
CA LEU A 54 -16.02 14.01 -4.19
C LEU A 54 -16.49 13.12 -5.34
N ARG A 55 -16.91 11.88 -5.06
CA ARG A 55 -17.49 10.98 -6.07
C ARG A 55 -18.85 11.46 -6.57
N GLN A 56 -19.71 11.98 -5.69
CA GLN A 56 -21.03 12.49 -6.05
C GLN A 56 -20.97 13.86 -6.77
N GLY A 57 -19.98 14.69 -6.48
CA GLY A 57 -19.73 15.95 -7.19
C GLY A 57 -19.31 15.75 -8.65
N ARG A 58 -18.66 14.62 -8.97
CA ARG A 58 -18.25 14.25 -10.35
C ARG A 58 -19.37 13.67 -11.21
N SER A 59 -20.47 13.21 -10.61
CA SER A 59 -21.61 12.65 -11.36
C SER A 59 -22.68 13.68 -11.74
N ARG A 60 -22.54 14.96 -11.34
CA ARG A 60 -23.58 15.99 -11.51
C ARG A 60 -23.32 17.01 -12.62
N GLY A 61 -22.41 16.71 -13.55
CA GLY A 61 -22.04 17.62 -14.64
C GLY A 61 -21.83 16.91 -15.96
N ARG A 62 -22.88 16.30 -16.53
CA ARG A 62 -22.94 16.03 -17.97
C ARG A 62 -24.29 16.49 -18.50
N PRO A 63 -24.37 17.62 -19.24
CA PRO A 63 -25.57 18.05 -19.92
C PRO A 63 -25.99 17.04 -20.99
N GLU A 64 -27.29 16.88 -21.11
CA GLU A 64 -28.01 16.01 -22.03
C GLU A 64 -27.64 16.25 -23.51
N ALA A 65 -27.61 15.17 -24.28
CA ALA A 65 -27.84 15.20 -25.72
C ALA A 65 -28.80 14.05 -26.09
N PRO A 66 -29.94 14.31 -26.76
CA PRO A 66 -31.00 13.32 -27.02
C PRO A 66 -30.76 12.49 -28.30
N PRO A 67 -31.61 11.47 -28.59
CA PRO A 67 -31.23 10.22 -29.25
C PRO A 67 -31.53 10.20 -30.75
N SER A 68 -30.84 9.35 -31.52
CA SER A 68 -31.26 8.95 -32.87
C SER A 68 -30.80 7.52 -33.20
N THR A 69 -31.69 6.57 -32.87
CA THR A 69 -32.05 5.30 -33.56
C THR A 69 -31.04 4.49 -34.41
N PRO A 70 -30.90 3.17 -34.16
CA PRO A 70 -30.41 2.13 -35.09
C PRO A 70 -31.59 1.52 -35.92
N PRO A 71 -31.40 0.73 -37.01
CA PRO A 71 -31.13 -0.73 -36.90
C PRO A 71 -30.35 -1.39 -38.09
N THR A 72 -29.42 -2.32 -37.80
CA THR A 72 -29.46 -3.79 -38.09
C THR A 72 -28.79 -4.23 -39.43
N PRO A 73 -28.70 -5.54 -39.78
CA PRO A 73 -27.51 -6.38 -39.51
C PRO A 73 -27.05 -7.20 -40.75
N LYS A 74 -25.87 -7.83 -40.71
CA LYS A 74 -25.65 -9.29 -41.01
C LYS A 74 -24.19 -9.68 -41.31
N PRO A 75 -23.85 -10.98 -41.18
CA PRO A 75 -22.51 -11.48 -40.86
C PRO A 75 -21.84 -12.22 -42.04
N LYS A 76 -20.55 -12.56 -41.88
CA LYS A 76 -19.87 -13.73 -42.49
C LYS A 76 -18.60 -14.01 -41.65
N SER A 77 -18.58 -15.07 -40.83
CA SER A 77 -18.23 -16.45 -41.18
C SER A 77 -16.72 -16.71 -41.35
N ARG A 78 -16.21 -17.52 -40.41
CA ARG A 78 -15.17 -18.57 -40.50
C ARG A 78 -13.67 -18.21 -40.64
N SER A 79 -12.98 -18.52 -39.54
CA SER A 79 -11.90 -19.52 -39.44
C SER A 79 -10.62 -19.32 -40.27
N SER A 80 -9.52 -19.00 -39.58
CA SER A 80 -8.29 -19.80 -39.71
C SER A 80 -7.40 -19.67 -38.48
N ARG A 81 -7.10 -20.84 -37.92
CA ARG A 81 -5.96 -21.24 -37.11
C ARG A 81 -4.66 -20.56 -37.54
N SER A 82 -3.93 -19.93 -36.61
CA SER A 82 -2.45 -19.98 -36.41
C SER A 82 -2.03 -18.90 -35.37
N PRO A 83 -0.76 -18.80 -34.98
CA PRO A 83 -0.16 -19.39 -33.80
C PRO A 83 0.12 -18.33 -32.71
N ARG A 84 0.44 -18.81 -31.50
CA ARG A 84 1.01 -18.02 -30.41
C ARG A 84 2.10 -17.07 -30.92
N PRO A 85 2.00 -15.74 -30.74
CA PRO A 85 3.17 -14.89 -30.68
C PRO A 85 3.56 -14.79 -29.20
N ARG A 86 4.72 -15.35 -28.85
CA ARG A 86 5.55 -14.69 -27.84
C ARG A 86 5.84 -13.32 -28.43
N THR A 87 5.08 -12.32 -28.02
CA THR A 87 5.46 -10.94 -28.25
C THR A 87 6.67 -10.73 -27.36
N ASP A 88 7.85 -10.89 -27.96
CA ASP A 88 9.02 -10.09 -27.61
C ASP A 88 8.56 -8.64 -27.71
N ALA A 89 8.01 -8.12 -26.61
CA ALA A 89 7.69 -6.71 -26.47
C ALA A 89 9.02 -5.99 -26.33
N ARG A 90 9.67 -5.75 -27.48
CA ARG A 90 10.52 -4.58 -27.68
C ARG A 90 9.59 -3.37 -27.57
N ALA A 91 9.21 -3.06 -26.33
CA ALA A 91 8.44 -1.89 -26.01
C ALA A 91 9.33 -0.69 -26.32
N GLU A 92 8.80 0.18 -27.16
CA GLU A 92 9.26 1.52 -27.42
C GLU A 92 9.74 2.18 -26.12
N ALA A 93 10.65 3.15 -26.24
CA ALA A 93 10.94 4.11 -25.20
C ALA A 93 9.63 4.86 -24.86
N ALA A 94 8.80 4.22 -24.05
CA ALA A 94 7.63 4.79 -23.45
C ALA A 94 8.16 5.88 -22.54
N THR A 95 7.62 7.09 -22.68
CA THR A 95 7.54 8.05 -21.59
C THR A 95 7.38 7.29 -20.28
N ALA A 96 8.41 7.31 -19.42
CA ALA A 96 8.58 6.40 -18.31
C ALA A 96 7.54 6.68 -17.21
N THR A 97 6.28 6.37 -17.47
CA THR A 97 5.21 6.37 -16.48
C THR A 97 5.46 5.21 -15.53
N GLY A 98 5.82 5.53 -14.30
CA GLY A 98 6.15 4.55 -13.27
C GLY A 98 6.29 5.16 -11.89
N LEU A 99 6.72 4.35 -10.94
CA LEU A 99 6.98 4.76 -9.57
C LEU A 99 8.48 4.76 -9.30
N GLN A 100 9.07 5.94 -9.18
CA GLN A 100 10.45 6.08 -8.73
C GLN A 100 10.57 5.78 -7.24
N LEU A 101 11.46 4.86 -6.90
CA LEU A 101 11.81 4.53 -5.53
C LEU A 101 12.66 5.65 -4.93
N VAL A 102 12.17 6.31 -3.89
CA VAL A 102 12.85 7.44 -3.24
C VAL A 102 13.55 7.00 -1.97
N GLU A 103 12.85 6.21 -1.15
CA GLU A 103 13.36 5.73 0.12
C GLU A 103 12.80 4.33 0.40
N THR A 104 13.58 3.52 1.09
CA THR A 104 13.16 2.20 1.56
C THR A 104 13.18 2.20 3.08
N GLU A 105 12.10 1.73 3.69
CA GLU A 105 12.07 1.53 5.13
C GLU A 105 12.94 0.32 5.51
N ALA A 106 13.37 0.24 6.78
CA ALA A 106 14.27 -0.81 7.25
C ALA A 106 13.71 -2.25 7.13
N GLU A 107 12.39 -2.39 7.01
CA GLU A 107 11.70 -3.67 6.82
C GLU A 107 11.22 -3.87 5.38
N SER A 108 11.63 -3.00 4.46
CA SER A 108 11.20 -3.07 3.07
C SER A 108 11.75 -4.28 2.34
N PRO A 109 10.90 -5.04 1.63
CA PRO A 109 11.36 -6.12 0.77
C PRO A 109 12.16 -5.63 -0.45
N LEU A 110 12.21 -4.31 -0.68
CA LEU A 110 12.92 -3.68 -1.80
C LEU A 110 14.38 -3.33 -1.47
N GLN A 111 14.75 -3.25 -0.19
CA GLN A 111 16.03 -2.70 0.27
C GLN A 111 17.27 -3.38 -0.33
N SER A 112 17.17 -4.67 -0.69
CA SER A 112 18.25 -5.45 -1.32
C SER A 112 18.00 -5.80 -2.79
N ARG A 113 16.87 -5.34 -3.36
CA ARG A 113 16.38 -5.78 -4.66
C ARG A 113 16.35 -4.65 -5.69
N LEU A 114 16.01 -3.45 -5.27
CA LEU A 114 15.95 -2.27 -6.14
C LEU A 114 16.86 -1.17 -5.58
N PRO A 115 17.69 -0.53 -6.42
CA PRO A 115 18.43 0.65 -6.01
C PRO A 115 17.50 1.86 -5.84
N ILE A 116 17.87 2.79 -4.95
CA ILE A 116 17.19 4.10 -4.85
C ILE A 116 17.32 4.82 -6.19
N GLY A 117 16.23 5.42 -6.67
CA GLY A 117 16.14 6.04 -7.99
C GLY A 117 15.53 5.13 -9.06
N ALA A 118 15.46 3.81 -8.82
CA ALA A 118 14.83 2.86 -9.73
C ALA A 118 13.36 3.22 -10.00
N VAL A 119 12.96 3.13 -11.27
CA VAL A 119 11.56 3.39 -11.67
C VAL A 119 10.85 2.06 -11.87
N VAL A 120 9.89 1.74 -10.99
CA VAL A 120 9.03 0.56 -11.12
C VAL A 120 8.00 0.82 -12.22
N GLU A 121 8.04 0.02 -13.28
CA GLU A 121 7.08 0.09 -14.39
C GLU A 121 5.87 -0.81 -14.15
N SER A 122 6.09 -2.00 -13.55
CA SER A 122 5.03 -3.00 -13.40
C SER A 122 5.22 -3.84 -12.14
N VAL A 123 4.09 -4.26 -11.55
CA VAL A 123 4.04 -5.23 -10.44
C VAL A 123 3.12 -6.37 -10.86
N ASN A 124 3.63 -7.60 -10.86
CA ASN A 124 2.93 -8.80 -11.31
C ASN A 124 2.30 -8.63 -12.73
N GLY A 125 2.99 -7.91 -13.61
CA GLY A 125 2.52 -7.61 -14.97
C GLY A 125 1.47 -6.50 -15.06
N THR A 126 1.11 -5.85 -13.94
CA THR A 126 0.19 -4.71 -13.92
C THR A 126 0.98 -3.41 -13.88
N PRO A 127 0.70 -2.42 -14.76
CA PRO A 127 1.40 -1.15 -14.77
C PRO A 127 1.31 -0.41 -13.42
N ALA A 128 2.46 -0.03 -12.89
CA ALA A 128 2.60 0.69 -11.62
C ALA A 128 2.44 2.20 -11.84
N THR A 129 1.25 2.64 -12.24
CA THR A 129 0.96 4.07 -12.49
C THR A 129 0.70 4.88 -11.20
N SER A 130 0.48 4.18 -10.09
CA SER A 130 0.30 4.76 -8.76
C SER A 130 0.64 3.73 -7.69
N LEU A 131 1.00 4.18 -6.49
CA LEU A 131 1.30 3.30 -5.36
C LEU A 131 0.09 2.41 -5.02
N ALA A 132 -1.11 2.96 -5.02
CA ALA A 132 -2.33 2.18 -4.79
C ALA A 132 -2.56 1.10 -5.86
N ALA A 133 -2.25 1.38 -7.14
CA ALA A 133 -2.33 0.39 -8.20
C ALA A 133 -1.32 -0.74 -7.99
N ALA A 134 -0.06 -0.40 -7.65
CA ALA A 134 0.99 -1.35 -7.35
C ALA A 134 0.63 -2.23 -6.14
N GLU A 135 0.15 -1.65 -5.05
CA GLU A 135 -0.24 -2.39 -3.83
C GLU A 135 -1.47 -3.26 -4.03
N SER A 136 -2.42 -2.85 -4.89
CA SER A 136 -3.65 -3.62 -5.14
C SER A 136 -3.42 -5.01 -5.75
N VAL A 137 -2.28 -5.20 -6.43
CA VAL A 137 -1.91 -6.46 -7.08
C VAL A 137 -0.86 -7.25 -6.31
N LEU A 138 -0.39 -6.73 -5.18
CA LEU A 138 0.51 -7.46 -4.30
C LEU A 138 -0.23 -8.61 -3.63
N LYS A 139 0.39 -9.78 -3.69
CA LYS A 139 -0.08 -10.98 -3.01
C LYS A 139 0.87 -11.28 -1.86
N PRO A 140 0.37 -11.83 -0.75
CA PRO A 140 1.25 -12.43 0.24
C PRO A 140 2.14 -13.51 -0.42
N GLY A 141 3.45 -13.39 -0.26
CA GLY A 141 4.45 -14.25 -0.90
C GLY A 141 5.30 -13.54 -1.96
N VAL A 142 5.70 -14.27 -3.00
CA VAL A 142 6.60 -13.77 -4.05
C VAL A 142 5.81 -12.92 -5.05
N ASN A 143 6.31 -11.72 -5.33
CA ASN A 143 5.78 -10.82 -6.35
C ASN A 143 6.89 -10.43 -7.33
N GLU A 144 6.53 -10.26 -8.59
CA GLU A 144 7.42 -9.83 -9.66
C GLU A 144 7.33 -8.32 -9.82
N LEU A 145 8.47 -7.64 -9.92
CA LEU A 145 8.55 -6.22 -10.28
C LEU A 145 9.43 -6.03 -11.50
N ASP A 146 8.87 -5.35 -12.50
CA ASP A 146 9.64 -4.77 -13.59
C ASP A 146 10.06 -3.36 -13.20
N TRP A 147 11.36 -3.06 -13.32
CA TRP A 147 11.90 -1.75 -12.99
C TRP A 147 12.99 -1.32 -13.98
N LEU A 148 13.17 -0.02 -14.14
CA LEU A 148 14.23 0.60 -14.94
C LEU A 148 15.33 1.11 -14.02
N ASP A 149 16.58 0.85 -14.39
CA ASP A 149 17.73 1.53 -13.76
C ASP A 149 17.88 2.98 -14.26
N ASP A 150 18.82 3.72 -13.68
CA ASP A 150 19.11 5.11 -14.04
C ASP A 150 19.52 5.29 -15.51
N ALA A 151 19.97 4.21 -16.17
CA ALA A 151 20.32 4.18 -17.58
C ALA A 151 19.11 3.81 -18.49
N GLY A 152 17.93 3.60 -17.90
CA GLY A 152 16.70 3.20 -18.61
C GLY A 152 16.71 1.73 -19.04
N LYS A 153 17.60 0.89 -18.50
CA LYS A 153 17.61 -0.54 -18.76
C LYS A 153 16.58 -1.23 -17.88
N ARG A 154 15.72 -2.02 -18.52
CA ARG A 154 14.73 -2.84 -17.85
C ARG A 154 15.35 -4.04 -17.15
N ASN A 155 15.03 -4.17 -15.89
CA ASN A 155 15.41 -5.24 -14.98
C ASN A 155 14.14 -5.81 -14.32
N MET A 156 14.28 -7.00 -13.75
CA MET A 156 13.19 -7.69 -13.07
C MET A 156 13.67 -8.16 -11.71
N ALA A 157 12.84 -8.01 -10.69
CA ALA A 157 13.11 -8.46 -9.34
C ALA A 157 11.95 -9.27 -8.78
N TYR A 158 12.27 -10.28 -7.96
CA TYR A 158 11.31 -11.01 -7.16
C TYR A 158 11.42 -10.57 -5.70
N VAL A 159 10.29 -10.14 -5.13
CA VAL A 159 10.23 -9.63 -3.76
C VAL A 159 9.23 -10.43 -2.95
N MET A 160 9.57 -10.68 -1.69
CA MET A 160 8.70 -11.36 -0.74
C MET A 160 7.92 -10.32 0.06
N VAL A 161 6.60 -10.32 -0.08
CA VAL A 161 5.71 -9.37 0.61
C VAL A 161 4.82 -10.15 1.58
N HIS A 162 4.73 -9.70 2.83
CA HIS A 162 3.97 -10.39 3.87
C HIS A 162 2.57 -9.82 4.09
N ASP A 163 2.45 -8.49 4.03
CA ASP A 163 1.25 -7.73 4.42
C ASP A 163 0.60 -6.98 3.25
N GLY A 164 1.05 -7.25 2.03
CA GLY A 164 0.58 -6.59 0.80
C GLY A 164 1.12 -5.17 0.62
N LYS A 165 2.19 -4.80 1.34
CA LYS A 165 2.83 -3.48 1.23
C LYS A 165 4.29 -3.58 0.84
N LEU A 166 4.80 -2.50 0.24
CA LEU A 166 6.21 -2.40 -0.18
C LEU A 166 7.10 -1.66 0.82
N HIS A 167 6.52 -1.02 1.85
CA HIS A 167 7.24 -0.28 2.91
C HIS A 167 8.32 0.63 2.34
N ALA A 168 7.95 1.45 1.36
CA ALA A 168 8.86 2.30 0.62
C ALA A 168 8.15 3.58 0.16
N GLU A 169 8.90 4.67 0.08
CA GLU A 169 8.42 5.92 -0.51
C GLU A 169 8.61 5.87 -2.03
N PHE A 170 7.51 6.07 -2.75
CA PHE A 170 7.49 6.15 -4.20
C PHE A 170 7.01 7.52 -4.68
N ARG A 171 7.61 8.01 -5.76
CA ARG A 171 7.13 9.20 -6.48
C ARG A 171 6.72 8.85 -7.90
N PRO A 172 5.57 9.34 -8.38
CA PRO A 172 5.18 9.16 -9.76
C PRO A 172 6.14 9.93 -10.69
N VAL A 173 6.50 9.30 -11.80
CA VAL A 173 7.30 9.88 -12.90
C VAL A 173 6.44 10.04 -14.14
#